data_AF-A0AAX0PKQ4-F1
#
_entry.id   AF-A0AAX0PKQ4-F1
#
_cell.length_a   1.000
_cell.length_b   1.000
_cell.length_c   1.000
_cell.angle_alpha   90.00
_cell.angle_beta   90.00
_cell.angle_gamma   90.00
#
_symmetry.space_group_name_H-M   'P 1'
#
loop_
_entity.id
_entity.type
_entity.pdbx_description
1 polymer ?
#
loop_
_entity_poly.entity_id
_entity_poly.type
_entity_poly.pdbx_seq_one_letter_code
_entity_poly.pdbx_strand_id
1 'polypeptide(L)'
;MSSSDRKKILILLICMVTGSAVGVFITILSMSLLIDIYLYIAEGIRLDMHTYNLEKLFKVSSFCGCIGGGGCWLLYYRNYRKNK
;
A
#
# COMPACT_ATOMS: atom_id res chain seq x y z
N MET A 1 -20.40 -9.18 21.63
CA MET A 1 -19.52 -8.09 21.14
C MET A 1 -20.43 -6.90 20.89
N SER A 2 -20.22 -5.78 21.59
CA SER A 2 -21.12 -4.63 21.49
C SER A 2 -21.06 -4.05 20.07
N SER A 3 -22.12 -3.38 19.61
CA SER A 3 -22.14 -2.76 18.28
C SER A 3 -20.99 -1.76 18.09
N SER A 4 -20.52 -1.16 19.20
CA SER A 4 -19.39 -0.23 19.24
C SER A 4 -18.03 -0.91 18.97
N ASP A 5 -17.81 -2.12 19.49
CA ASP A 5 -16.56 -2.88 19.27
C ASP A 5 -16.41 -3.31 17.82
N ARG A 6 -17.52 -3.67 17.16
CA ARG A 6 -17.53 -4.04 15.73
C ARG A 6 -17.14 -2.86 14.84
N LYS A 7 -17.56 -1.64 15.18
CA LYS A 7 -17.18 -0.43 14.44
C LYS A 7 -15.69 -0.12 14.58
N LYS A 8 -15.13 -0.22 15.80
CA LYS A 8 -13.69 -0.01 16.03
C LYS A 8 -12.81 -0.98 15.25
N ILE A 9 -13.21 -2.24 15.22
CA ILE A 9 -12.55 -3.30 14.47
C ILE A 9 -12.59 -2.98 12.96
N LEU A 10 -13.75 -2.67 12.40
CA LEU A 10 -13.86 -2.29 10.97
C LEU A 10 -13.03 -1.05 10.61
N ILE A 11 -12.97 -0.04 11.48
CA ILE A 11 -12.14 1.16 11.26
C ILE A 11 -10.65 0.79 11.25
N LEU A 12 -10.19 -0.05 12.19
CA LEU A 12 -8.82 -0.55 12.21
C LEU A 12 -8.46 -1.32 10.94
N LEU A 13 -9.38 -2.11 10.40
CA LEU A 13 -9.20 -2.83 9.13
C LEU A 13 -8.98 -1.84 7.99
N ILE A 14 -9.87 -0.85 7.88
CA ILE A 14 -9.78 0.18 6.84
C ILE A 14 -8.46 0.93 6.95
N CYS A 15 -8.05 1.35 8.16
CA CYS A 15 -6.78 2.03 8.39
C CYS A 15 -5.57 1.16 8.02
N MET A 16 -5.58 -0.13 8.33
CA MET A 16 -4.49 -1.05 7.96
C MET A 16 -4.39 -1.22 6.44
N VAL A 17 -5.53 -1.39 5.75
CA VAL A 17 -5.57 -1.54 4.29
C VAL A 17 -5.15 -0.25 3.59
N THR A 18 -5.70 0.89 4.00
CA THR A 18 -5.31 2.19 3.41
C THR A 18 -3.85 2.53 3.71
N GLY A 19 -3.38 2.32 4.94
CA GLY A 19 -1.97 2.53 5.28
C GLY A 19 -1.01 1.67 4.47
N SER A 20 -1.35 0.38 4.28
CA SER A 20 -0.55 -0.52 3.45
C SER A 20 -0.58 -0.14 1.96
N ALA A 21 -1.77 0.19 1.42
CA ALA A 21 -1.91 0.62 0.03
C ALA A 21 -1.15 1.92 -0.26
N VAL A 22 -1.21 2.90 0.65
CA VAL A 22 -0.46 4.16 0.54
C VAL A 22 1.04 3.90 0.65
N GLY A 23 1.49 3.03 1.56
CA GLY A 23 2.90 2.68 1.70
C GLY A 23 3.47 2.03 0.44
N VAL A 24 2.75 1.07 -0.15
CA VAL A 24 3.15 0.43 -1.42
C VAL A 24 3.17 1.44 -2.56
N PHE A 25 2.19 2.36 -2.60
CA PHE A 25 2.14 3.38 -3.63
C PHE A 25 3.33 4.34 -3.57
N ILE A 26 3.65 4.83 -2.38
CA ILE A 26 4.77 5.76 -2.14
C ILE A 26 6.10 5.08 -2.46
N THR A 27 6.28 3.81 -2.06
CA THR A 27 7.52 3.07 -2.33
C THR A 27 7.75 2.83 -3.81
N ILE A 28 6.72 2.45 -4.57
CA ILE A 28 6.84 2.30 -6.03
C ILE A 28 7.17 3.65 -6.68
N LEU A 29 6.45 4.72 -6.32
CA LEU A 29 6.74 6.07 -6.85
C LEU A 29 8.17 6.53 -6.53
N SER A 30 8.63 6.28 -5.30
CA SER A 30 9.97 6.67 -4.87
C SER A 30 11.05 5.90 -5.61
N MET A 31 10.87 4.58 -5.81
CA MET A 31 11.80 3.75 -6.57
C MET A 31 11.84 4.14 -8.05
N SER A 32 10.67 4.41 -8.65
CA SER A 32 10.57 4.94 -10.01
C SER A 32 11.34 6.25 -10.18
N LEU A 33 11.15 7.21 -9.26
CA LEU A 33 11.88 8.47 -9.25
C LEU A 33 13.40 8.27 -9.08
N LEU A 34 13.82 7.36 -8.20
CA LEU A 34 15.23 7.05 -8.00
C LEU A 34 15.90 6.47 -9.24
N ILE A 35 15.21 5.54 -9.94
CA ILE A 35 15.70 4.94 -11.19
C ILE A 35 15.83 6.02 -12.27
N ASP A 36 14.84 6.88 -12.38
CA ASP A 36 14.82 7.99 -13.33
C ASP A 36 15.97 8.98 -13.07
N ILE A 37 16.21 9.36 -11.80
CA ILE A 37 17.34 10.21 -11.40
C ILE A 37 18.67 9.51 -11.72
N TYR A 38 18.77 8.20 -11.45
CA TYR A 38 19.98 7.43 -11.73
C TYR A 38 20.27 7.39 -13.23
N LEU A 39 19.28 7.09 -14.07
CA LEU A 39 19.41 7.07 -15.53
C LEU A 39 19.76 8.45 -16.09
N TYR A 40 19.18 9.51 -15.53
CA TYR A 40 19.52 10.87 -15.90
C TYR A 40 20.99 11.21 -15.61
N ILE A 41 21.50 10.81 -14.43
CA ILE A 41 22.90 11.07 -14.04
C ILE A 41 23.88 10.18 -14.82
N ALA A 42 23.56 8.90 -15.00
CA ALA A 42 24.46 7.92 -15.59
C ALA A 42 24.50 7.97 -17.13
N GLU A 43 23.36 8.16 -17.78
CA GLU A 43 23.22 8.04 -19.24
C GLU A 43 22.77 9.35 -19.91
N GLY A 44 22.45 10.41 -19.13
CA GLY A 44 21.99 11.68 -19.68
C GLY A 44 20.61 11.62 -20.33
N ILE A 45 19.87 10.53 -20.14
CA ILE A 45 18.55 10.30 -20.73
C ILE A 45 17.55 11.27 -20.10
N ARG A 46 16.82 12.01 -20.94
CA ARG A 46 15.80 12.96 -20.47
C ARG A 46 14.69 12.20 -19.73
N LEU A 47 14.36 12.72 -18.54
CA LEU A 47 13.26 12.24 -17.69
C LEU A 47 11.93 12.31 -18.46
N ASP A 48 11.43 11.18 -18.93
CA ASP A 48 10.12 11.09 -19.59
C ASP A 48 9.05 10.55 -18.63
N MET A 49 8.61 11.44 -17.73
CA MET A 49 7.57 11.20 -16.74
C MET A 49 6.19 10.88 -17.36
N HIS A 50 5.99 11.15 -18.65
CA HIS A 50 4.70 11.00 -19.32
C HIS A 50 4.35 9.52 -19.62
N THR A 51 5.32 8.62 -19.52
CA THR A 51 5.14 7.19 -19.83
C THR A 51 4.62 6.39 -18.64
N TYR A 52 4.60 6.97 -17.43
CA TYR A 52 4.09 6.28 -16.25
C TYR A 52 2.57 6.15 -16.33
N ASN A 53 2.11 4.93 -16.63
CA ASN A 53 0.71 4.56 -16.54
C ASN A 53 0.27 4.54 -15.06
N LEU A 54 -0.04 5.72 -14.52
CA LEU A 54 -0.50 5.92 -13.14
C LEU A 54 -1.70 5.03 -12.81
N GLU A 55 -2.58 4.78 -13.77
CA GLU A 55 -3.72 3.87 -13.60
C GLU A 55 -3.27 2.43 -13.30
N LYS A 56 -2.28 1.93 -14.04
CA LYS A 56 -1.73 0.59 -13.83
C LYS A 56 -1.05 0.49 -12.47
N LEU A 57 -0.32 1.53 -12.09
CA LEU A 57 0.41 1.63 -10.83
C LEU A 57 -0.55 1.68 -9.63
N PHE A 58 -1.63 2.46 -9.75
CA PHE A 58 -2.71 2.52 -8.77
C PHE A 58 -3.41 1.16 -8.60
N LYS A 59 -3.70 0.47 -9.71
CA LYS A 59 -4.36 -0.84 -9.69
C LYS A 59 -3.51 -1.91 -9.01
N VAL A 60 -2.21 -1.94 -9.31
CA VAL A 60 -1.25 -2.84 -8.66
C VAL A 60 -1.11 -2.50 -7.17
N SER A 61 -0.97 -1.22 -6.82
CA SER A 61 -0.84 -0.79 -5.42
C SER A 61 -2.09 -1.07 -4.60
N SER A 62 -3.28 -0.89 -5.17
CA SER A 62 -4.55 -1.22 -4.52
C SER A 62 -4.68 -2.72 -4.27
N PHE A 63 -4.34 -3.56 -5.25
CA PHE A 63 -4.37 -5.01 -5.09
C PHE A 63 -3.37 -5.50 -4.04
N CYS A 64 -2.15 -4.97 -4.08
CA CYS A 64 -1.10 -5.30 -3.12
C CYS A 64 -1.45 -4.81 -1.70
N GLY A 65 -2.00 -3.60 -1.58
CA GLY A 65 -2.48 -3.06 -0.30
C GLY A 65 -3.66 -3.83 0.29
N CYS A 66 -4.57 -4.35 -0.54
CA CYS A 66 -5.65 -5.23 -0.10
C CYS A 66 -5.12 -6.55 0.45
N ILE A 67 -4.13 -7.17 -0.22
CA ILE A 67 -3.52 -8.42 0.24
C ILE A 67 -2.71 -8.19 1.52
N GLY A 68 -1.89 -7.14 1.56
CA GLY A 68 -1.08 -6.78 2.73
C GLY A 68 -1.93 -6.42 3.93
N GLY A 69 -2.86 -5.48 3.77
CA GLY A 69 -3.79 -5.08 4.81
C GLY A 69 -4.72 -6.20 5.26
N GLY A 70 -5.21 -7.03 4.33
CA GLY A 70 -6.00 -8.22 4.62
C GLY A 70 -5.21 -9.28 5.42
N GLY A 71 -3.94 -9.50 5.09
CA GLY A 71 -3.06 -10.40 5.82
C GLY A 71 -2.77 -9.92 7.25
N CYS A 72 -2.43 -8.63 7.41
CA CYS A 72 -2.23 -8.00 8.72
C CYS A 72 -3.50 -8.05 9.57
N TRP A 73 -4.66 -7.82 8.95
CA TRP A 73 -5.95 -7.96 9.60
C TRP A 73 -6.22 -9.37 10.10
N LEU A 74 -5.94 -10.39 9.27
CA LEU A 74 -6.19 -11.78 9.58
C LEU A 74 -5.30 -12.25 10.74
N LEU A 75 -4.06 -11.77 10.81
CA LEU A 75 -3.16 -11.99 11.94
C LEU A 75 -3.66 -11.31 13.23
N TYR A 76 -4.06 -10.04 13.15
CA TYR A 76 -4.64 -9.30 14.28
C TYR A 76 -5.89 -10.01 14.83
N TYR A 77 -6.81 -10.39 13.93
CA TYR A 77 -8.05 -11.08 14.31
C TYR A 77 -7.81 -12.48 14.88
N ARG A 78 -6.82 -13.23 14.35
CA ARG A 78 -6.37 -14.51 14.93
C ARG A 78 -5.88 -14.33 16.36
N ASN A 79 -5.06 -13.30 16.61
CA ASN A 79 -4.51 -13.06 17.94
C ASN A 79 -5.59 -12.59 18.93
N TYR A 80 -6.48 -11.70 18.48
CA TYR A 80 -7.62 -11.25 19.29
C TYR A 80 -8.55 -12.40 19.68
N ARG A 81 -8.81 -13.38 18.79
CA ARG A 81 -9.58 -14.58 19.13
C ARG A 81 -8.87 -15.54 20.09
N LYS A 82 -7.53 -15.55 20.12
CA LYS A 82 -6.76 -16.41 21.03
C LYS A 82 -6.66 -15.84 22.45
N ASN A 83 -6.68 -14.52 22.59
CA ASN A 83 -6.56 -13.81 23.87
C ASN A 83 -7.90 -13.52 24.55
N LYS A 84 -8.99 -14.11 24.05
CA LYS A 84 -10.35 -13.97 24.54
C LYS A 84 -10.89 -15.34 24.90
#